data_AF-A0A934HCL2-F1
#
_entry.id   AF-A0A934HCL2-F1
#
_cell.length_a   1.000
_cell.length_b   1.000
_cell.length_c   1.000
_cell.angle_alpha   90.00
_cell.angle_beta   90.00
_cell.angle_gamma   90.00
#
_symmetry.space_group_name_H-M   'P 1'
#
loop_
_entity.id
_entity.type
_entity.pdbx_description
1 polymer ?
#
loop_
_entity_poly.entity_id
_entity_poly.type
_entity_poly.pdbx_seq_one_letter_code
_entity_poly.pdbx_strand_id
1 'polypeptide(L)'
;MASSLVSSRAKQRVDSEQALIAGKRRRKMREALIGYLFVFPATAATLIFGLWPVIAGFYESIKSGSPITNKYVGLNNYIRALGSLTYVLLFALCVILIYAGYQSWRGAYRYQREHGGNFWYYVLPGLLAGSALVVLGFLLVTGTDGYFWFAVLLLLLTILIFYLVEYGQESPLNRERRSLQYVLASLAVFTAAWFGGPEIIHRLGLGTVGWIFLFALVGGTIYLALPAFSQIKNWQYINAATTMGTMIILAVVLGRYTVGQLDASTNEARHISQLLFNQRVLDGVVKITDENALVGGLKFENGEVIVKVNVDGQTIEAPLAPQVYSELPVDKIARIETAFANNQKVQVVLPDGSSAEGQITGIAQGEQLVVGLTADQPQGVREIDIYSALDVGEAVVRNNGHTEPLMKQIYAVLGILVGMAAVYMMTLERRKLDDDLFPQLYRWLYRGRLMIAVAVLIMFLYLVGAAQLNQQAAAGMGALTEDQFKMAYEFATGVKPPAIMRAEVLKAELLYWPQVFSVMVGAVLIGAAYLVWQSAQKRETPAGFGLTILLAVLMMVGGWLTLGELPRTLSLGGRETEEAIDSLNRTAMYSVGTVPIQLMLGLFLAYLLFSEISWG
;
A
#
# COMPACT_ATOMS: atom_id res chain seq x y z
N MET A 1 -17.05 39.64 76.23
CA MET A 1 -16.57 40.52 75.14
C MET A 1 -15.31 40.00 74.43
N ALA A 2 -14.34 39.39 75.13
CA ALA A 2 -13.09 38.91 74.52
C ALA A 2 -13.22 37.79 73.46
N SER A 3 -14.24 36.93 73.52
CA SER A 3 -14.42 35.83 72.55
C SER A 3 -14.94 36.29 71.17
N SER A 4 -15.69 37.39 71.12
CA SER A 4 -16.23 37.94 69.86
C SER A 4 -15.16 38.54 68.95
N LEU A 5 -14.14 39.18 69.54
CA LEU A 5 -13.03 39.82 68.84
C LEU A 5 -12.00 38.83 68.27
N VAL A 6 -11.89 37.63 68.86
CA VAL A 6 -11.03 36.55 68.36
C VAL A 6 -11.66 35.88 67.13
N SER A 7 -12.98 35.71 67.11
CA SER A 7 -13.71 35.12 65.97
C SER A 7 -13.70 36.03 64.73
N SER A 8 -13.77 37.35 64.92
CA SER A 8 -13.75 38.31 63.81
C SER A 8 -12.37 38.42 63.18
N ARG A 9 -11.29 38.40 63.97
CA ARG A 9 -9.90 38.37 63.49
C ARG A 9 -9.54 37.08 62.75
N ALA A 10 -10.03 35.93 63.22
CA ALA A 10 -9.82 34.64 62.55
C ALA A 10 -10.53 34.60 61.18
N LYS A 11 -11.78 35.08 61.10
CA LYS A 11 -12.53 35.17 59.85
C LYS A 11 -11.88 36.16 58.86
N GLN A 12 -11.44 37.32 59.34
CA GLN A 12 -10.67 38.28 58.54
C GLN A 12 -9.36 37.70 57.99
N ARG A 13 -8.67 36.84 58.76
CA ARG A 13 -7.45 36.17 58.30
C ARG A 13 -7.72 35.16 57.18
N VAL A 14 -8.78 34.36 57.30
CA VAL A 14 -9.17 33.39 56.27
C VAL A 14 -9.62 34.09 54.99
N ASP A 15 -10.41 35.15 55.10
CA ASP A 15 -10.88 35.94 53.94
C ASP A 15 -9.70 36.65 53.23
N SER A 16 -8.71 37.14 53.99
CA SER A 16 -7.51 37.78 53.43
C SER A 16 -6.53 36.77 52.82
N GLU A 17 -6.37 35.57 53.39
CA GLU A 17 -5.61 34.48 52.77
C GLU A 17 -6.26 33.99 51.47
N GLN A 18 -7.59 33.82 51.45
CA GLN A 18 -8.33 33.46 50.24
C GLN A 18 -8.23 34.55 49.17
N ALA A 19 -8.31 35.83 49.55
CA ALA A 19 -8.11 36.95 48.63
C ALA A 19 -6.67 37.03 48.08
N LEU A 20 -5.67 36.71 48.89
CA LEU A 20 -4.25 36.65 48.48
C LEU A 20 -3.97 35.47 47.53
N ILE A 21 -4.56 34.30 47.78
CA ILE A 21 -4.44 33.12 46.91
C ILE A 21 -5.16 33.39 45.57
N ALA A 22 -6.35 33.98 45.59
CA ALA A 22 -7.08 34.41 44.39
C ALA A 22 -6.28 35.45 43.58
N GLY A 23 -5.64 36.41 44.26
CA GLY A 23 -4.76 37.41 43.65
C GLY A 23 -3.52 36.81 42.99
N LYS A 24 -2.84 35.84 43.64
CA LYS A 24 -1.69 35.13 43.07
C LYS A 24 -2.06 34.29 41.84
N ARG A 25 -3.22 33.62 41.87
CA ARG A 25 -3.72 32.82 40.73
C ARG A 25 -4.07 33.70 39.53
N ARG A 26 -4.72 34.85 39.77
CA ARG A 26 -5.06 35.83 38.72
C ARG A 26 -3.81 36.47 38.11
N ARG A 27 -2.78 36.74 38.93
CA ARG A 27 -1.47 37.21 38.48
C ARG A 27 -0.76 36.17 37.60
N LYS A 28 -0.71 34.91 38.03
CA LYS A 28 -0.10 33.82 37.26
C LYS A 28 -0.81 33.57 35.92
N MET A 29 -2.14 33.66 35.89
CA MET A 29 -2.91 33.63 34.64
C MET A 29 -2.60 34.83 33.75
N ARG A 30 -2.52 36.05 34.31
CA ARG A 30 -2.19 37.26 33.54
C ARG A 30 -0.78 37.20 32.96
N GLU A 31 0.19 36.72 33.74
CA GLU A 31 1.57 36.52 33.30
C GLU A 31 1.66 35.46 32.20
N ALA A 32 0.96 34.32 32.33
CA ALA A 32 0.88 33.31 31.28
C ALA A 32 0.18 33.85 30.01
N LEU A 33 -0.90 34.62 30.16
CA LEU A 33 -1.64 35.19 29.04
C LEU A 33 -0.78 36.20 28.28
N ILE A 34 -0.04 37.07 28.99
CA ILE A 34 0.93 37.99 28.39
C ILE A 34 2.04 37.21 27.68
N GLY A 35 2.55 36.14 28.28
CA GLY A 35 3.55 35.27 27.66
C GLY A 35 3.05 34.63 26.35
N TYR A 36 1.83 34.08 26.35
CA TYR A 36 1.23 33.55 25.12
C TYR A 36 0.95 34.63 24.09
N LEU A 37 0.45 35.81 24.51
CA LEU A 37 0.20 36.94 23.60
C LEU A 37 1.49 37.47 22.96
N PHE A 38 2.61 37.39 23.67
CA PHE A 38 3.93 37.79 23.18
C PHE A 38 4.49 36.81 22.15
N VAL A 39 4.28 35.50 22.35
CA VAL A 39 4.75 34.45 21.43
C VAL A 39 3.80 34.25 20.24
N PHE A 40 2.52 34.61 20.41
CA PHE A 40 1.47 34.44 19.41
C PHE A 40 1.82 34.96 18.00
N PRO A 41 2.38 36.17 17.78
CA PRO A 41 2.68 36.66 16.44
C PRO A 41 3.73 35.80 15.74
N ALA A 42 4.76 35.37 16.48
CA ALA A 42 5.81 34.50 15.95
C ALA A 42 5.25 33.11 15.62
N THR A 43 4.47 32.51 16.53
CA THR A 43 3.80 31.22 16.26
C THR A 43 2.83 31.31 15.09
N ALA A 44 2.04 32.37 15.00
CA ALA A 44 1.11 32.59 13.89
C ALA A 44 1.87 32.72 12.56
N ALA A 45 2.97 33.48 12.53
CA ALA A 45 3.83 33.60 11.35
C ALA A 45 4.43 32.25 10.96
N THR A 46 4.95 31.46 11.90
CA THR A 46 5.47 30.11 11.63
C THR A 46 4.37 29.17 11.11
N LEU A 47 3.16 29.24 11.63
CA LEU A 47 2.04 28.43 11.16
C LEU A 47 1.60 28.84 9.75
N ILE A 48 1.46 30.14 9.47
CA ILE A 48 0.95 30.67 8.20
C ILE A 48 1.99 30.61 7.08
N PHE A 49 3.27 30.84 7.36
CA PHE A 49 4.32 30.89 6.33
C PHE A 49 5.26 29.68 6.34
N GLY A 50 5.39 28.98 7.46
CA GLY A 50 6.21 27.77 7.55
C GLY A 50 5.37 26.51 7.33
N LEU A 51 4.36 26.29 8.17
CA LEU A 51 3.59 25.04 8.18
C LEU A 51 2.53 25.00 7.06
N TRP A 52 1.83 26.09 6.81
CA TRP A 52 0.75 26.14 5.83
C TRP A 52 1.19 25.81 4.40
N PRO A 53 2.33 26.33 3.86
CA PRO A 53 2.79 25.93 2.54
C PRO A 53 3.09 24.44 2.42
N VAL A 54 3.60 23.82 3.48
CA VAL A 54 3.86 22.37 3.52
C VAL A 54 2.54 21.59 3.51
N ILE A 55 1.57 22.00 4.33
CA ILE A 55 0.23 21.40 4.34
C ILE A 55 -0.47 21.58 2.98
N ALA A 56 -0.38 22.77 2.39
CA ALA A 56 -0.98 23.09 1.10
C ALA A 56 -0.33 22.30 -0.05
N GLY A 57 1.00 22.15 -0.04
CA GLY A 57 1.71 21.32 -1.01
C GLY A 57 1.34 19.84 -0.91
N PHE A 58 1.23 19.32 0.32
CA PHE A 58 0.71 17.96 0.56
C PHE A 58 -0.76 17.82 0.16
N TYR A 59 -1.56 18.86 0.35
CA TYR A 59 -2.96 18.87 -0.08
C TYR A 59 -3.09 18.87 -1.61
N GLU A 60 -2.18 19.54 -2.32
CA GLU A 60 -2.18 19.53 -3.78
C GLU A 60 -1.70 18.18 -4.34
N SER A 61 -0.79 17.50 -3.64
CA SER A 61 -0.25 16.21 -4.09
C SER A 61 -1.26 15.06 -4.09
N ILE A 62 -2.36 15.15 -3.34
CA ILE A 62 -3.46 14.17 -3.32
C ILE A 62 -4.56 14.48 -4.36
N LYS A 63 -4.39 15.55 -5.16
CA LYS A 63 -5.30 15.93 -6.24
C LYS A 63 -4.68 15.65 -7.60
N SER A 64 -5.48 15.67 -8.66
CA SER A 64 -5.03 15.32 -10.02
C SER A 64 -3.87 16.17 -10.56
N GLY A 65 -3.48 17.27 -9.92
CA GLY A 65 -2.43 18.19 -10.36
C GLY A 65 -2.77 19.00 -11.62
N SER A 66 -3.89 18.69 -12.28
CA SER A 66 -4.42 19.47 -13.39
C SER A 66 -5.15 20.73 -12.86
N PRO A 67 -4.75 21.93 -13.31
CA PRO A 67 -5.44 23.19 -12.94
C PRO A 67 -6.91 23.25 -13.34
N ILE A 68 -7.33 22.40 -14.29
CA ILE A 68 -8.67 22.43 -14.90
C ILE A 68 -9.63 21.48 -14.18
N THR A 69 -9.19 20.25 -13.88
CA THR A 69 -10.08 19.24 -13.27
C THR A 69 -10.02 19.26 -11.74
N ASN A 70 -8.87 19.61 -11.15
CA ASN A 70 -8.62 19.71 -9.70
C ASN A 70 -9.36 18.66 -8.85
N LYS A 71 -9.45 17.42 -9.34
CA LYS A 71 -10.23 16.36 -8.69
C LYS A 71 -9.39 15.72 -7.60
N TYR A 72 -10.02 15.38 -6.48
CA TYR A 72 -9.40 14.52 -5.48
C TYR A 72 -9.12 13.14 -6.10
N VAL A 73 -7.85 12.75 -6.19
CA VAL A 73 -7.42 11.43 -6.69
C VAL A 73 -6.79 10.57 -5.59
N GLY A 74 -6.72 11.10 -4.37
CA GLY A 74 -6.14 10.42 -3.22
C GLY A 74 -4.67 10.11 -3.44
N LEU A 75 -4.27 8.90 -3.08
CA LEU A 75 -2.88 8.45 -3.14
C LEU A 75 -2.45 7.98 -4.55
N ASN A 76 -3.30 8.13 -5.58
CA ASN A 76 -3.00 7.65 -6.93
C ASN A 76 -1.75 8.27 -7.55
N ASN A 77 -1.44 9.53 -7.24
CA ASN A 77 -0.20 10.15 -7.71
C ASN A 77 1.04 9.47 -7.12
N TYR A 78 0.97 9.10 -5.84
CA TYR A 78 2.05 8.36 -5.18
C TYR A 78 2.14 6.93 -5.71
N ILE A 79 1.01 6.25 -5.93
CA ILE A 79 0.98 4.92 -6.55
C ILE A 79 1.62 4.97 -7.95
N ARG A 80 1.37 6.03 -8.73
CA ARG A 80 1.99 6.20 -10.05
C ARG A 80 3.49 6.47 -9.97
N ALA A 81 3.95 7.25 -8.98
CA ALA A 81 5.34 7.67 -8.85
C ALA A 81 6.24 6.65 -8.15
N LEU A 82 5.73 5.97 -7.13
CA LEU A 82 6.47 5.05 -6.27
C LEU A 82 6.03 3.59 -6.45
N GLY A 83 5.02 3.32 -7.29
CA GLY A 83 4.50 1.99 -7.52
C GLY A 83 4.06 1.31 -6.23
N SER A 84 4.51 0.06 -6.07
CA SER A 84 4.23 -0.78 -4.91
C SER A 84 4.84 -0.25 -3.60
N LEU A 85 5.89 0.58 -3.65
CA LEU A 85 6.51 1.17 -2.47
C LEU A 85 5.54 2.05 -1.69
N THR A 86 4.58 2.70 -2.37
CA THR A 86 3.52 3.49 -1.72
C THR A 86 2.81 2.66 -0.67
N TYR A 87 2.40 1.45 -1.01
CA TYR A 87 1.66 0.60 -0.11
C TYR A 87 2.52 0.07 1.05
N VAL A 88 3.82 -0.16 0.83
CA VAL A 88 4.77 -0.51 1.90
C VAL A 88 4.89 0.64 2.90
N LEU A 89 4.97 1.88 2.41
CA LEU A 89 4.98 3.08 3.26
C LEU A 89 3.66 3.26 4.02
N LEU A 90 2.51 3.03 3.38
CA LEU A 90 1.21 3.07 4.05
C LEU A 90 1.07 1.98 5.12
N PHE A 91 1.61 0.78 4.86
CA PHE A 91 1.68 -0.29 5.85
C PHE A 91 2.57 0.10 7.04
N ALA A 92 3.76 0.63 6.79
CA ALA A 92 4.65 1.12 7.83
C ALA A 92 4.00 2.24 8.66
N LEU A 93 3.30 3.17 8.01
CA LEU A 93 2.54 4.22 8.68
C LEU A 93 1.42 3.64 9.56
N CYS A 94 0.72 2.61 9.09
CA CYS A 94 -0.27 1.90 9.89
C CYS A 94 0.35 1.30 11.17
N VAL A 95 1.51 0.66 11.07
CA VAL A 95 2.25 0.14 12.23
C VAL A 95 2.67 1.26 13.19
N ILE A 96 3.15 2.40 12.68
CA ILE A 96 3.50 3.58 13.48
C ILE A 96 2.28 4.11 14.23
N LEU A 97 1.12 4.20 13.58
CA LEU A 97 -0.13 4.64 14.20
C LEU A 97 -0.59 3.67 15.29
N ILE A 98 -0.56 2.36 15.05
CA ILE A 98 -0.86 1.35 16.07
C ILE A 98 0.08 1.50 17.27
N TYR A 99 1.38 1.67 17.02
CA TYR A 99 2.37 1.86 18.07
C TYR A 99 2.16 3.15 18.86
N ALA A 100 1.83 4.26 18.19
CA ALA A 100 1.48 5.52 18.84
C ALA A 100 0.22 5.39 19.71
N GLY A 101 -0.81 4.69 19.22
CA GLY A 101 -2.00 4.35 19.99
C GLY A 101 -1.67 3.51 21.23
N TYR A 102 -0.83 2.49 21.07
CA TYR A 102 -0.35 1.65 22.17
C TYR A 102 0.46 2.45 23.21
N GLN A 103 1.32 3.38 22.78
CA GLN A 103 2.06 4.25 23.70
C GLN A 103 1.12 5.13 24.51
N SER A 104 0.08 5.68 23.88
CA SER A 104 -0.96 6.45 24.56
C SER A 104 -1.72 5.61 25.59
N TRP A 105 -2.14 4.39 25.23
CA TRP A 105 -2.74 3.42 26.14
C TRP A 105 -1.82 3.12 27.33
N ARG A 106 -0.53 2.82 27.06
CA ARG A 106 0.45 2.46 28.08
C ARG A 106 0.68 3.63 29.05
N GLY A 107 0.69 4.86 28.56
CA GLY A 107 0.76 6.07 29.38
C GLY A 107 -0.43 6.18 30.33
N ALA A 108 -1.66 6.02 29.81
CA ALA A 108 -2.88 6.04 30.62
C ALA A 108 -2.90 4.93 31.67
N TYR A 109 -2.49 3.71 31.29
CA TYR A 109 -2.45 2.57 32.20
C TYR A 109 -1.45 2.77 33.36
N ARG A 110 -0.31 3.43 33.10
CA ARG A 110 0.64 3.81 34.15
C ARG A 110 0.03 4.85 35.10
N TYR A 111 -0.58 5.89 34.53
CA TYR A 111 -1.26 6.93 35.31
C TYR A 111 -2.36 6.33 36.22
N GLN A 112 -3.08 5.32 35.73
CA GLN A 112 -4.08 4.58 36.50
C GLN A 112 -3.51 3.86 37.73
N ARG A 113 -2.29 3.32 37.63
CA ARG A 113 -1.64 2.68 38.77
C ARG A 113 -1.17 3.68 39.83
N GLU A 114 -0.83 4.90 39.42
CA GLU A 114 -0.29 5.93 40.30
C GLU A 114 -1.38 6.78 40.97
N HIS A 115 -2.43 7.16 40.23
CA HIS A 115 -3.45 8.12 40.67
C HIS A 115 -4.83 7.49 40.90
N GLY A 116 -5.00 6.20 40.58
CA GLY A 116 -6.28 5.51 40.66
C GLY A 116 -7.28 5.90 39.55
N GLY A 117 -8.52 5.42 39.66
CA GLY A 117 -9.55 5.58 38.63
C GLY A 117 -9.62 4.42 37.64
N ASN A 118 -10.56 4.47 36.70
CA ASN A 118 -10.74 3.42 35.69
C ASN A 118 -10.67 3.97 34.27
N PHE A 119 -9.53 3.75 33.59
CA PHE A 119 -9.31 4.18 32.22
C PHE A 119 -10.28 3.54 31.21
N TRP A 120 -10.78 2.33 31.49
CA TRP A 120 -11.61 1.57 30.55
C TRP A 120 -12.90 2.31 30.15
N TYR A 121 -13.46 3.13 31.03
CA TYR A 121 -14.65 3.92 30.71
C TYR A 121 -14.40 5.01 29.67
N TYR A 122 -13.14 5.43 29.48
CA TYR A 122 -12.75 6.45 28.52
C TYR A 122 -12.44 5.88 27.13
N VAL A 123 -12.22 4.56 27.01
CA VAL A 123 -11.83 3.91 25.74
C VAL A 123 -12.89 4.07 24.66
N LEU A 124 -14.15 3.77 24.98
CA LEU A 124 -15.26 3.90 24.03
C LEU A 124 -15.47 5.35 23.55
N PRO A 125 -15.61 6.36 24.44
CA PRO A 125 -15.68 7.74 23.99
C PRO A 125 -14.40 8.20 23.29
N GLY A 126 -13.23 7.66 23.63
CA GLY A 126 -11.99 7.91 22.89
C GLY A 126 -12.03 7.42 21.44
N LEU A 127 -12.58 6.23 21.18
CA LEU A 127 -12.78 5.71 19.82
C LEU A 127 -13.82 6.53 19.04
N LEU A 128 -14.89 6.97 19.70
CA LEU A 128 -15.87 7.89 19.10
C LEU A 128 -15.24 9.24 18.77
N ALA A 129 -14.42 9.78 19.68
CA ALA A 129 -13.64 11.01 19.45
C ALA A 129 -12.73 10.87 18.25
N GLY A 130 -11.98 9.77 18.19
CA GLY A 130 -11.11 9.45 17.06
C GLY A 130 -11.88 9.35 15.75
N SER A 131 -13.02 8.67 15.75
CA SER A 131 -13.89 8.57 14.58
C SER A 131 -14.38 9.95 14.12
N ALA A 132 -14.84 10.78 15.05
CA ALA A 132 -15.32 12.12 14.76
C ALA A 132 -14.22 13.02 14.18
N LEU A 133 -13.01 12.97 14.75
CA LEU A 133 -11.84 13.70 14.26
C LEU A 133 -11.38 13.23 12.88
N VAL A 134 -11.39 11.92 12.63
CA VAL A 134 -11.01 11.35 11.33
C VAL A 134 -12.02 11.72 10.26
N VAL A 135 -13.32 11.61 10.55
CA VAL A 135 -14.38 12.03 9.61
C VAL A 135 -14.28 13.53 9.35
N LEU A 136 -14.09 14.35 10.38
CA LEU A 136 -13.91 15.80 10.22
C LEU A 136 -12.70 16.10 9.31
N GLY A 137 -11.55 15.50 9.58
CA GLY A 137 -10.35 15.67 8.77
C GLY A 137 -10.57 15.25 7.31
N PHE A 138 -11.24 14.11 7.09
CA PHE A 138 -11.58 13.63 5.75
C PHE A 138 -12.51 14.60 5.01
N LEU A 139 -13.53 15.13 5.67
CA LEU A 139 -14.46 16.09 5.06
C LEU A 139 -13.77 17.42 4.73
N LEU A 140 -12.89 17.90 5.61
CA LEU A 140 -12.09 19.09 5.36
C LEU A 140 -11.15 18.92 4.16
N VAL A 141 -10.56 17.74 4.00
CA VAL A 141 -9.66 17.45 2.88
C VAL A 141 -10.45 17.24 1.57
N THR A 142 -11.52 16.47 1.60
CA THR A 142 -12.27 16.17 0.37
C THR A 142 -13.12 17.33 -0.12
N GLY A 143 -13.44 18.30 0.75
CA GLY A 143 -14.36 19.38 0.41
C GLY A 143 -15.77 18.88 0.10
N THR A 144 -16.15 17.71 0.65
CA THR A 144 -17.47 17.14 0.40
C THR A 144 -18.52 17.91 1.19
N ASP A 145 -19.20 18.83 0.51
CA ASP A 145 -20.28 19.62 1.10
C ASP A 145 -21.46 18.73 1.51
N GLY A 146 -22.10 19.05 2.65
CA GLY A 146 -23.32 18.38 3.12
C GLY A 146 -23.18 17.31 4.20
N TYR A 147 -21.95 16.87 4.54
CA TYR A 147 -21.73 15.90 5.64
C TYR A 147 -21.02 16.49 6.87
N PHE A 148 -20.60 17.76 6.82
CA PHE A 148 -19.90 18.42 7.92
C PHE A 148 -20.70 18.40 9.24
N TRP A 149 -22.03 18.49 9.15
CA TRP A 149 -22.92 18.43 10.30
C TRP A 149 -22.80 17.13 11.10
N PHE A 150 -22.58 16.00 10.41
CA PHE A 150 -22.46 14.69 11.04
C PHE A 150 -21.19 14.59 11.90
N ALA A 151 -20.06 15.10 11.41
CA ALA A 151 -18.81 15.14 12.16
C ALA A 151 -18.91 16.03 13.41
N VAL A 152 -19.56 17.19 13.28
CA VAL A 152 -19.80 18.11 14.41
C VAL A 152 -20.71 17.46 15.46
N LEU A 153 -21.79 16.79 15.03
CA LEU A 153 -22.71 16.09 15.94
C LEU A 153 -21.98 14.97 16.70
N LEU A 154 -21.15 14.18 16.00
CA LEU A 154 -20.32 13.15 16.64
C LEU A 154 -19.33 13.73 17.66
N LEU A 155 -18.72 14.89 17.37
CA LEU A 155 -17.84 15.57 18.34
C LEU A 155 -18.61 16.04 19.57
N LEU A 156 -19.80 16.63 19.39
CA LEU A 156 -20.65 17.05 20.49
C LEU A 156 -21.09 15.86 21.35
N LEU A 157 -21.53 14.77 20.71
CA LEU A 157 -21.88 13.52 21.40
C LEU A 157 -20.69 12.97 22.19
N THR A 158 -19.49 12.99 21.60
CA THR A 158 -18.26 12.55 22.26
C THR A 158 -17.96 13.36 23.52
N ILE A 159 -18.04 14.70 23.42
CA ILE A 159 -17.84 15.61 24.55
C ILE A 159 -18.84 15.30 25.67
N LEU A 160 -20.11 15.08 25.30
CA LEU A 160 -21.15 14.71 26.26
C LEU A 160 -20.84 13.37 26.96
N ILE A 161 -20.45 12.33 26.22
CA ILE A 161 -20.15 11.02 26.80
C ILE A 161 -18.94 11.11 27.73
N PHE A 162 -17.88 11.82 27.35
CA PHE A 162 -16.72 12.03 28.24
C PHE A 162 -17.13 12.70 29.56
N TYR A 163 -17.99 13.71 29.47
CA TYR A 163 -18.48 14.39 30.66
C TYR A 163 -19.37 13.49 31.52
N LEU A 164 -20.24 12.68 30.92
CA LEU A 164 -21.06 11.69 31.64
C LEU A 164 -20.19 10.62 32.33
N VAL A 165 -19.11 10.17 31.69
CA VAL A 165 -18.15 9.22 32.27
C VAL A 165 -17.43 9.83 33.47
N GLU A 166 -17.02 11.10 33.37
CA GLU A 166 -16.39 11.83 34.49
C GLU A 166 -17.38 11.98 35.67
N TYR A 167 -18.60 12.47 35.39
CA TYR A 167 -19.66 12.61 36.38
C TYR A 167 -20.05 11.28 37.05
N GLY A 168 -19.97 10.19 36.30
CA GLY A 168 -20.20 8.82 36.77
C GLY A 168 -19.16 8.35 37.80
N GLN A 169 -17.91 8.78 37.65
CA GLN A 169 -16.78 8.39 38.50
C GLN A 169 -16.59 9.29 39.74
N GLU A 170 -17.26 10.44 39.81
CA GLU A 170 -17.25 11.28 41.01
C GLU A 170 -18.02 10.65 42.18
N SER A 171 -17.50 10.86 43.40
CA SER A 171 -18.17 10.45 44.63
C SER A 171 -19.57 11.09 44.74
N PRO A 172 -20.60 10.37 45.23
CA PRO A 172 -21.96 10.89 45.39
C PRO A 172 -22.04 12.21 46.17
N LEU A 173 -21.09 12.44 47.09
CA LEU A 173 -20.99 13.65 47.92
C LEU A 173 -20.53 14.89 47.13
N ASN A 174 -19.75 14.72 46.06
CA ASN A 174 -19.26 15.81 45.22
C ASN A 174 -20.09 15.99 43.94
N ARG A 175 -21.09 15.14 43.74
CA ARG A 175 -21.91 15.11 42.53
C ARG A 175 -22.90 16.28 42.53
N GLU A 176 -22.52 17.40 41.92
CA GLU A 176 -23.38 18.58 41.84
C GLU A 176 -24.38 18.44 40.68
N ARG A 177 -25.67 18.20 40.97
CA ARG A 177 -26.72 18.04 39.94
C ARG A 177 -26.84 19.26 39.01
N ARG A 178 -26.42 20.43 39.49
CA ARG A 178 -26.47 21.71 38.77
C ARG A 178 -25.42 21.78 37.66
N SER A 179 -24.24 21.18 37.81
CA SER A 179 -23.17 21.20 36.79
C SER A 179 -23.56 20.40 35.54
N LEU A 180 -24.20 19.23 35.73
CA LEU A 180 -24.72 18.40 34.65
C LEU A 180 -25.75 19.12 33.79
N GLN A 181 -26.69 19.83 34.44
CA GLN A 181 -27.72 20.60 33.74
C GLN A 181 -27.12 21.74 32.90
N TYR A 182 -26.09 22.42 33.40
CA TYR A 182 -25.41 23.49 32.64
C TYR A 182 -24.69 22.95 31.40
N VAL A 183 -24.02 21.79 31.49
CA VAL A 183 -23.36 21.18 30.33
C VAL A 183 -24.36 20.69 29.30
N LEU A 184 -25.44 20.03 29.73
CA LEU A 184 -26.50 19.59 28.81
C LEU A 184 -27.19 20.78 28.13
N ALA A 185 -27.50 21.84 28.89
CA ALA A 185 -28.11 23.05 28.35
C ALA A 185 -27.17 23.78 27.37
N SER A 186 -25.87 23.89 27.70
CA SER A 186 -24.91 24.54 26.81
C SER A 186 -24.71 23.76 25.51
N LEU A 187 -24.63 22.42 25.58
CA LEU A 187 -24.54 21.56 24.39
C LEU A 187 -25.80 21.64 23.53
N ALA A 188 -26.98 21.66 24.14
CA ALA A 188 -28.25 21.78 23.44
C ALA A 188 -28.38 23.14 22.72
N VAL A 189 -28.05 24.24 23.41
CA VAL A 189 -28.07 25.58 22.81
C VAL A 189 -27.03 25.70 21.71
N PHE A 190 -25.81 25.17 21.91
CA PHE A 190 -24.79 25.14 20.87
C PHE A 190 -25.28 24.38 19.63
N THR A 191 -25.85 23.19 19.83
CA THR A 191 -26.36 22.35 18.73
C THR A 191 -27.47 23.07 17.95
N ALA A 192 -28.44 23.66 18.65
CA ALA A 192 -29.53 24.41 18.04
C ALA A 192 -29.03 25.66 17.30
N ALA A 193 -28.09 26.40 17.88
CA ALA A 193 -27.48 27.58 17.28
C ALA A 193 -26.67 27.21 16.03
N TRP A 194 -25.81 26.19 16.11
CA TRP A 194 -24.92 25.80 15.03
C TRP A 194 -25.67 25.27 13.80
N PHE A 195 -26.73 24.48 14.00
CA PHE A 195 -27.50 23.89 12.90
C PHE A 195 -28.66 24.75 12.42
N GLY A 196 -29.46 25.31 13.33
CA GLY A 196 -30.64 26.11 12.97
C GLY A 196 -30.31 27.56 12.66
N GLY A 197 -29.24 28.10 13.25
CA GLY A 197 -28.91 29.51 13.17
C GLY A 197 -28.58 30.02 11.77
N PRO A 198 -27.76 29.34 10.93
CA PRO A 198 -27.49 29.78 9.56
C PRO A 198 -28.77 29.88 8.72
N GLU A 199 -29.69 28.93 8.85
CA GLU A 199 -30.95 28.94 8.12
C GLU A 199 -31.90 30.05 8.61
N ILE A 200 -31.94 30.29 9.92
CA ILE A 200 -32.68 31.42 10.52
C ILE A 200 -32.13 32.76 10.02
N ILE A 201 -30.80 32.93 9.97
CA ILE A 201 -30.15 34.15 9.47
C ILE A 201 -30.54 34.40 8.01
N HIS A 202 -30.53 33.33 7.19
CA HIS A 202 -30.87 33.42 5.77
C HIS A 202 -32.36 33.75 5.57
N ARG A 203 -33.26 33.07 6.30
CA ARG A 203 -34.72 33.32 6.24
C ARG A 203 -35.13 34.71 6.72
N LEU A 204 -34.44 35.24 7.73
CA LEU A 204 -34.73 36.56 8.30
C LEU A 204 -33.94 37.71 7.62
N GLY A 205 -33.06 37.41 6.67
CA GLY A 205 -32.29 38.43 5.95
C GLY A 205 -31.31 39.23 6.82
N LEU A 206 -30.85 38.66 7.95
CA LEU A 206 -30.07 39.38 8.96
C LEU A 206 -28.62 39.67 8.53
N GLY A 207 -28.18 39.13 7.40
CA GLY A 207 -26.85 39.36 6.83
C GLY A 207 -25.71 39.13 7.82
N THR A 208 -24.71 40.02 7.81
CA THR A 208 -23.53 39.98 8.69
C THR A 208 -23.89 40.13 10.17
N VAL A 209 -24.94 40.89 10.50
CA VAL A 209 -25.37 41.12 11.89
C VAL A 209 -25.89 39.81 12.51
N GLY A 210 -26.64 39.02 11.73
CA GLY A 210 -27.09 37.70 12.16
C GLY A 210 -25.93 36.75 12.48
N TRP A 211 -24.89 36.75 11.64
CA TRP A 211 -23.68 35.94 11.87
C TRP A 211 -22.90 36.38 13.10
N ILE A 212 -22.75 37.69 13.36
CA ILE A 212 -22.11 38.20 14.58
C ILE A 212 -22.87 37.73 15.81
N PHE A 213 -24.21 37.82 15.80
CA PHE A 213 -25.02 37.37 16.92
C PHE A 213 -24.92 35.86 17.14
N LEU A 214 -24.90 35.08 16.07
CA LEU A 214 -24.69 33.63 16.13
C LEU A 214 -23.34 33.27 16.73
N PHE A 215 -22.25 33.90 16.29
CA PHE A 215 -20.93 33.67 16.87
C PHE A 215 -20.86 34.12 18.33
N ALA A 216 -21.52 35.22 18.69
CA ALA A 216 -21.62 35.66 20.08
C ALA A 216 -22.42 34.67 20.95
N LEU A 217 -23.52 34.12 20.43
CA LEU A 217 -24.32 33.09 21.10
C LEU A 217 -23.50 31.82 21.32
N VAL A 218 -22.84 31.32 20.25
CA VAL A 218 -21.95 30.16 20.31
C VAL A 218 -20.80 30.41 21.30
N GLY A 219 -20.11 31.54 21.21
CA GLY A 219 -19.04 31.93 22.13
C GLY A 219 -19.52 32.03 23.58
N GLY A 220 -20.74 32.57 23.80
CA GLY A 220 -21.39 32.62 25.10
C GLY A 220 -21.68 31.23 25.67
N THR A 221 -22.19 30.30 24.87
CA THR A 221 -22.41 28.91 25.32
C THR A 221 -21.12 28.20 25.72
N ILE A 222 -20.03 28.41 24.96
CA ILE A 222 -18.70 27.86 25.29
C ILE A 222 -18.20 28.46 26.60
N TYR A 223 -18.33 29.79 26.78
CA TYR A 223 -17.94 30.47 28.01
C TYR A 223 -18.71 29.94 29.23
N LEU A 224 -20.01 29.68 29.09
CA LEU A 224 -20.83 29.11 30.17
C LEU A 224 -20.48 27.65 30.48
N ALA A 225 -19.97 26.90 29.49
CA ALA A 225 -19.54 25.52 29.68
C ALA A 225 -18.12 25.41 30.29
N LEU A 226 -17.27 26.43 30.13
CA LEU A 226 -15.88 26.44 30.59
C LEU A 226 -15.68 26.03 32.06
N PRO A 227 -16.47 26.54 33.02
CA PRO A 227 -16.33 26.17 34.43
C PRO A 227 -16.54 24.67 34.68
N ALA A 228 -17.48 24.05 33.95
CA ALA A 228 -17.74 22.62 34.06
C ALA A 228 -16.58 21.77 33.54
N PHE A 229 -15.94 22.20 32.44
CA PHE A 229 -14.73 21.54 31.93
C PHE A 229 -13.52 21.71 32.85
N SER A 230 -13.43 22.81 33.60
CA SER A 230 -12.34 23.05 34.55
C SER A 230 -12.35 22.12 35.77
N GLN A 231 -13.49 21.48 36.04
CA GLN A 231 -13.66 20.54 37.16
C GLN A 231 -13.20 19.11 36.83
N ILE A 232 -12.94 18.81 35.55
CA ILE A 232 -12.47 17.50 35.09
C ILE A 232 -11.10 17.20 35.69
N LYS A 233 -11.01 16.17 36.53
CA LYS A 233 -9.75 15.77 37.17
C LYS A 233 -8.95 14.85 36.26
N ASN A 234 -9.63 14.02 35.48
CA ASN A 234 -9.01 12.98 34.66
C ASN A 234 -8.67 13.44 33.23
N TRP A 235 -8.16 14.66 33.07
CA TRP A 235 -7.81 15.22 31.75
C TRP A 235 -6.81 14.33 30.98
N GLN A 236 -5.92 13.65 31.70
CA GLN A 236 -4.96 12.72 31.11
C GLN A 236 -5.63 11.50 30.47
N TYR A 237 -6.70 10.95 31.07
CA TYR A 237 -7.44 9.82 30.48
C TYR A 237 -8.20 10.23 29.22
N ILE A 238 -8.82 11.42 29.21
CA ILE A 238 -9.53 11.93 28.03
C ILE A 238 -8.54 12.13 26.87
N ASN A 239 -7.40 12.77 27.13
CA ASN A 239 -6.38 12.98 26.09
C ASN A 239 -5.80 11.67 25.58
N ALA A 240 -5.47 10.75 26.48
CA ALA A 240 -4.92 9.46 26.09
C ALA A 240 -5.94 8.64 25.30
N ALA A 241 -7.19 8.57 25.75
CA ALA A 241 -8.24 7.83 25.05
C ALA A 241 -8.55 8.44 23.68
N THR A 242 -8.61 9.77 23.57
CA THR A 242 -8.83 10.47 22.29
C THR A 242 -7.66 10.25 21.33
N THR A 243 -6.42 10.37 21.82
CA THR A 243 -5.22 10.15 21.01
C THR A 243 -5.16 8.71 20.52
N MET A 244 -5.29 7.75 21.45
CA MET A 244 -5.35 6.33 21.14
C MET A 244 -6.46 6.03 20.14
N GLY A 245 -7.68 6.51 20.38
CA GLY A 245 -8.82 6.28 19.50
C GLY A 245 -8.58 6.85 18.10
N THR A 246 -8.02 8.05 18.00
CA THR A 246 -7.67 8.67 16.71
C THR A 246 -6.64 7.84 15.95
N MET A 247 -5.55 7.44 16.62
CA MET A 247 -4.49 6.65 15.99
C MET A 247 -4.98 5.27 15.54
N ILE A 248 -5.79 4.59 16.37
CA ILE A 248 -6.35 3.28 16.04
C ILE A 248 -7.35 3.37 14.89
N ILE A 249 -8.25 4.35 14.89
CA ILE A 249 -9.21 4.53 13.79
C ILE A 249 -8.48 4.88 12.49
N LEU A 250 -7.48 5.77 12.54
CA LEU A 250 -6.63 6.07 11.37
C LEU A 250 -5.93 4.82 10.86
N ALA A 251 -5.34 4.01 11.75
CA ALA A 251 -4.69 2.77 11.37
C ALA A 251 -5.66 1.78 10.71
N VAL A 252 -6.88 1.66 11.23
CA VAL A 252 -7.91 0.78 10.68
C VAL A 252 -8.36 1.26 9.29
N VAL A 253 -8.67 2.55 9.14
CA VAL A 253 -9.10 3.11 7.85
C VAL A 253 -7.98 3.00 6.81
N LEU A 254 -6.76 3.37 7.19
CA LEU A 254 -5.59 3.28 6.33
C LEU A 254 -5.29 1.83 5.94
N GLY A 255 -5.28 0.92 6.92
CA GLY A 255 -5.09 -0.50 6.69
C GLY A 255 -6.15 -1.08 5.76
N ARG A 256 -7.42 -0.69 5.94
CA ARG A 256 -8.53 -1.16 5.07
C ARG A 256 -8.40 -0.63 3.65
N TYR A 257 -8.00 0.62 3.47
CA TYR A 257 -7.71 1.22 2.18
C TYR A 257 -6.57 0.48 1.49
N THR A 258 -5.44 0.33 2.18
CA THR A 258 -4.27 -0.39 1.66
C THR A 258 -4.69 -1.78 1.22
N VAL A 259 -5.24 -2.61 2.11
CA VAL A 259 -5.68 -3.98 1.78
C VAL A 259 -6.67 -4.02 0.61
N GLY A 260 -7.58 -3.06 0.50
CA GLY A 260 -8.52 -2.97 -0.62
C GLY A 260 -7.82 -2.73 -1.97
N GLN A 261 -6.85 -1.81 -2.01
CA GLN A 261 -6.07 -1.56 -3.22
C GLN A 261 -5.20 -2.76 -3.61
N LEU A 262 -4.62 -3.44 -2.61
CA LEU A 262 -3.77 -4.60 -2.86
C LEU A 262 -4.55 -5.80 -3.40
N ASP A 263 -5.73 -6.03 -2.84
CA ASP A 263 -6.60 -7.10 -3.30
C ASP A 263 -7.07 -6.84 -4.73
N ALA A 264 -7.36 -5.58 -5.08
CA ALA A 264 -7.71 -5.22 -6.46
C ALA A 264 -6.58 -5.53 -7.45
N SER A 265 -5.35 -5.08 -7.18
CA SER A 265 -4.22 -5.29 -8.11
C SER A 265 -3.80 -6.76 -8.21
N THR A 266 -3.69 -7.46 -7.07
CA THR A 266 -3.27 -8.87 -7.07
C THR A 266 -4.31 -9.82 -7.66
N ASN A 267 -5.61 -9.51 -7.55
CA ASN A 267 -6.65 -10.32 -8.16
C ASN A 267 -6.65 -10.24 -9.68
N GLU A 268 -6.35 -9.07 -10.25
CA GLU A 268 -6.20 -8.91 -11.70
C GLU A 268 -5.03 -9.76 -12.23
N ALA A 269 -3.85 -9.63 -11.61
CA ALA A 269 -2.68 -10.42 -11.99
C ALA A 269 -2.91 -11.93 -11.84
N ARG A 270 -3.59 -12.36 -10.77
CA ARG A 270 -3.97 -13.76 -10.56
C ARG A 270 -4.91 -14.27 -11.66
N HIS A 271 -5.95 -13.51 -11.98
CA HIS A 271 -6.91 -13.91 -13.00
C HIS A 271 -6.23 -14.07 -14.36
N ILE A 272 -5.39 -13.10 -14.72
CA ILE A 272 -4.62 -13.12 -15.96
C ILE A 272 -3.64 -14.30 -15.98
N SER A 273 -2.97 -14.61 -14.86
CA SER A 273 -2.09 -15.78 -14.75
C SER A 273 -2.81 -17.09 -15.08
N GLN A 274 -4.03 -17.28 -14.56
CA GLN A 274 -4.84 -18.47 -14.82
C GLN A 274 -5.37 -18.54 -16.25
N LEU A 275 -5.66 -17.39 -16.86
CA LEU A 275 -6.07 -17.30 -18.25
C LEU A 275 -4.92 -17.61 -19.20
N LEU A 276 -3.71 -17.15 -18.89
CA LEU A 276 -2.52 -17.33 -19.70
C LEU A 276 -1.96 -18.74 -19.58
N PHE A 277 -1.77 -19.25 -18.36
CA PHE A 277 -1.05 -20.50 -18.11
C PHE A 277 -1.97 -21.69 -17.95
N ASN A 278 -2.89 -21.88 -18.89
CA ASN A 278 -3.71 -23.07 -18.97
C ASN A 278 -3.35 -23.90 -20.20
N GLN A 279 -3.81 -25.15 -20.19
CA GLN A 279 -3.53 -26.10 -21.27
C GLN A 279 -4.05 -25.63 -22.64
N ARG A 280 -5.14 -24.85 -22.67
CA ARG A 280 -5.70 -24.31 -23.92
C ARG A 280 -4.76 -23.32 -24.61
N VAL A 281 -4.09 -22.44 -23.86
CA VAL A 281 -3.16 -21.46 -24.44
C VAL A 281 -1.82 -22.11 -24.74
N LEU A 282 -1.37 -23.06 -23.93
CA LEU A 282 -0.16 -23.84 -24.19
C LEU A 282 -0.23 -24.60 -25.52
N ASP A 283 -1.36 -25.27 -25.78
CA ASP A 283 -1.61 -25.98 -27.04
C ASP A 283 -2.09 -25.02 -28.16
N GLY A 284 -2.14 -23.72 -27.86
CA GLY A 284 -2.59 -22.67 -28.75
C GLY A 284 -1.53 -22.32 -29.78
N VAL A 285 -1.95 -22.29 -31.04
CA VAL A 285 -1.11 -21.93 -32.18
C VAL A 285 -1.66 -20.67 -32.81
N VAL A 286 -0.80 -19.67 -33.02
CA VAL A 286 -1.18 -18.39 -33.63
C VAL A 286 -0.55 -18.28 -35.00
N LYS A 287 -1.36 -17.80 -35.94
CA LYS A 287 -0.99 -17.51 -37.31
C LYS A 287 -0.40 -16.11 -37.38
N ILE A 288 0.91 -16.03 -37.56
CA ILE A 288 1.61 -14.75 -37.79
C ILE A 288 1.94 -14.58 -39.27
N THR A 289 1.87 -13.34 -39.75
CA THR A 289 2.33 -13.00 -41.09
C THR A 289 3.85 -13.12 -41.14
N ASP A 290 4.34 -14.02 -41.98
CA ASP A 290 5.76 -14.23 -42.25
C ASP A 290 6.12 -13.58 -43.59
N GLU A 291 6.89 -12.50 -43.51
CA GLU A 291 7.37 -11.74 -44.68
C GLU A 291 8.31 -12.57 -45.57
N ASN A 292 8.89 -13.66 -45.05
CA ASN A 292 9.84 -14.52 -45.76
C ASN A 292 9.24 -15.86 -46.23
N ALA A 293 7.94 -16.09 -46.03
CA ALA A 293 7.32 -17.34 -46.43
C ALA A 293 7.39 -17.54 -47.95
N LEU A 294 7.66 -18.79 -48.36
CA LEU A 294 7.68 -19.22 -49.75
C LEU A 294 6.35 -19.91 -50.09
N VAL A 295 5.73 -19.54 -51.21
CA VAL A 295 4.51 -20.19 -51.73
C VAL A 295 4.90 -21.12 -52.86
N GLY A 296 4.55 -22.40 -52.69
CA GLY A 296 4.74 -23.43 -53.69
C GLY A 296 3.53 -23.60 -54.61
N GLY A 297 3.73 -24.17 -55.80
CA GLY A 297 2.64 -24.70 -56.64
C GLY A 297 1.84 -23.66 -57.43
N LEU A 298 2.45 -22.49 -57.68
CA LEU A 298 1.87 -21.42 -58.50
C LEU A 298 1.61 -21.90 -59.93
N LYS A 299 0.43 -21.58 -60.47
CA LYS A 299 0.02 -21.88 -61.85
C LYS A 299 -0.41 -20.61 -62.56
N PHE A 300 -0.09 -20.53 -63.85
CA PHE A 300 -0.54 -19.44 -64.70
C PHE A 300 -2.02 -19.60 -65.06
N GLU A 301 -2.72 -18.47 -65.13
CA GLU A 301 -4.18 -18.37 -65.36
C GLU A 301 -4.63 -19.06 -66.66
N ASN A 302 -3.77 -19.05 -67.70
CA ASN A 302 -4.09 -19.51 -69.05
C ASN A 302 -3.32 -20.77 -69.50
N GLY A 303 -2.73 -21.54 -68.57
CA GLY A 303 -1.85 -22.68 -68.89
C GLY A 303 -0.37 -22.31 -69.07
N GLU A 304 0.46 -23.22 -69.56
CA GLU A 304 1.91 -23.01 -69.72
C GLU A 304 2.22 -21.71 -70.49
N VAL A 305 3.07 -20.84 -69.92
CA VAL A 305 3.46 -19.59 -70.58
C VAL A 305 4.50 -19.90 -71.64
N ILE A 306 4.10 -19.75 -72.90
CA ILE A 306 4.98 -19.92 -74.06
C ILE A 306 5.65 -18.59 -74.36
N VAL A 307 6.98 -18.58 -74.31
CA VAL A 307 7.80 -17.41 -74.66
C VAL A 307 8.65 -17.68 -75.90
N LYS A 308 8.82 -16.64 -76.73
CA LYS A 308 9.79 -16.65 -77.83
C LYS A 308 11.17 -16.34 -77.28
N VAL A 309 12.05 -17.32 -77.27
CA VAL A 309 13.42 -17.19 -76.78
C VAL A 309 14.45 -17.53 -77.84
N ASN A 310 15.56 -16.80 -77.83
CA ASN A 310 16.74 -17.09 -78.63
C ASN A 310 17.68 -17.98 -77.82
N VAL A 311 17.90 -19.21 -78.30
CA VAL A 311 18.84 -20.19 -77.77
C VAL A 311 19.85 -20.48 -78.88
N ASP A 312 21.14 -20.24 -78.63
CA ASP A 312 22.23 -20.48 -79.58
C ASP A 312 22.05 -19.88 -81.00
N GLY A 313 21.39 -18.71 -81.09
CA GLY A 313 21.18 -17.98 -82.33
C GLY A 313 19.89 -18.34 -83.09
N GLN A 314 19.08 -19.26 -82.57
CA GLN A 314 17.78 -19.64 -83.13
C GLN A 314 16.63 -19.22 -82.21
N THR A 315 15.57 -18.61 -82.78
CA THR A 315 14.38 -18.22 -82.03
C THR A 315 13.40 -19.39 -81.99
N ILE A 316 13.09 -19.88 -80.78
CA ILE A 316 12.18 -20.98 -80.52
C ILE A 316 11.06 -20.55 -79.56
N GLU A 317 9.87 -21.12 -79.72
CA GLU A 317 8.75 -20.98 -78.78
C GLU A 317 8.80 -22.14 -77.79
N ALA A 318 8.96 -21.84 -76.50
CA ALA A 318 9.11 -22.87 -75.47
C ALA A 318 8.43 -22.46 -74.17
N PRO A 319 7.88 -23.41 -73.40
CA PRO A 319 7.32 -23.13 -72.09
C PRO A 319 8.42 -22.81 -71.07
N LEU A 320 8.11 -21.91 -70.15
CA LEU A 320 9.02 -21.53 -69.06
C LEU A 320 9.25 -22.72 -68.10
N ALA A 321 10.50 -22.94 -67.68
CA ALA A 321 10.85 -24.05 -66.80
C ALA A 321 10.17 -23.92 -65.41
N PRO A 322 9.56 -25.00 -64.86
CA PRO A 322 8.84 -24.98 -63.59
C PRO A 322 9.62 -24.43 -62.40
N GLN A 323 10.93 -24.66 -62.36
CA GLN A 323 11.82 -24.27 -61.27
C GLN A 323 11.91 -22.73 -61.06
N VAL A 324 11.52 -21.94 -62.06
CA VAL A 324 11.58 -20.47 -62.02
C VAL A 324 10.42 -19.87 -61.23
N TYR A 325 9.29 -20.59 -61.14
CA TYR A 325 8.04 -20.13 -60.51
C TYR A 325 7.47 -21.11 -59.47
N SER A 326 8.11 -22.25 -59.25
CA SER A 326 7.59 -23.32 -58.38
C SER A 326 7.56 -22.95 -56.91
N GLU A 327 8.48 -22.10 -56.44
CA GLU A 327 8.55 -21.60 -55.06
C GLU A 327 8.96 -20.12 -55.08
N LEU A 328 8.05 -19.23 -54.67
CA LEU A 328 8.30 -17.78 -54.66
C LEU A 328 7.97 -17.16 -53.31
N PRO A 329 8.79 -16.22 -52.81
CA PRO A 329 8.48 -15.41 -51.63
C PRO A 329 7.15 -14.67 -51.77
N VAL A 330 6.35 -14.62 -50.70
CA VAL A 330 5.03 -13.98 -50.69
C VAL A 330 5.09 -12.50 -51.05
N ASP A 331 6.12 -11.77 -50.59
CA ASP A 331 6.34 -10.36 -50.90
C ASP A 331 6.59 -10.12 -52.40
N LYS A 332 7.13 -11.13 -53.09
CA LYS A 332 7.32 -11.11 -54.53
C LYS A 332 6.01 -11.41 -55.28
N ILE A 333 5.09 -12.22 -54.76
CA ILE A 333 3.84 -12.54 -55.49
C ILE A 333 3.01 -11.28 -55.77
N ALA A 334 2.91 -10.36 -54.81
CA ALA A 334 2.22 -9.08 -55.00
C ALA A 334 2.94 -8.12 -55.98
N ARG A 335 4.23 -8.35 -56.25
CA ARG A 335 5.05 -7.60 -57.22
C ARG A 335 5.22 -8.33 -58.54
N ILE A 336 4.82 -9.58 -58.62
CA ILE A 336 4.87 -10.40 -59.83
C ILE A 336 3.52 -10.26 -60.52
N GLU A 337 3.28 -9.08 -61.07
CA GLU A 337 2.94 -9.05 -62.49
C GLU A 337 4.22 -9.53 -63.18
N THR A 338 4.33 -10.79 -63.61
CA THR A 338 5.57 -11.24 -64.27
C THR A 338 5.65 -10.50 -65.59
N ALA A 339 6.31 -9.34 -65.59
CA ALA A 339 6.53 -8.50 -66.73
C ALA A 339 7.84 -8.94 -67.39
N PHE A 340 7.77 -9.91 -68.30
CA PHE A 340 8.96 -10.29 -69.06
C PHE A 340 9.37 -9.11 -69.94
N ALA A 341 10.64 -8.74 -69.87
CA ALA A 341 11.22 -7.68 -70.69
C ALA A 341 11.99 -8.27 -71.87
N ASN A 342 12.09 -7.51 -72.96
CA ASN A 342 12.93 -7.88 -74.09
C ASN A 342 14.40 -8.07 -73.63
N ASN A 343 15.10 -9.09 -74.16
CA ASN A 343 16.45 -9.53 -73.81
C ASN A 343 16.66 -10.10 -72.39
N GLN A 344 15.61 -10.41 -71.63
CA GLN A 344 15.76 -11.08 -70.34
C GLN A 344 16.16 -12.56 -70.53
N LYS A 345 17.16 -13.03 -69.77
CA LYS A 345 17.54 -14.45 -69.73
C LYS A 345 16.55 -15.25 -68.89
N VAL A 346 16.02 -16.33 -69.45
CA VAL A 346 15.09 -17.25 -68.79
C VAL A 346 15.43 -18.70 -69.11
N GLN A 347 15.07 -19.61 -68.21
CA GLN A 347 15.21 -21.05 -68.46
C GLN A 347 13.91 -21.59 -69.06
N VAL A 348 14.01 -22.29 -70.19
CA VAL A 348 12.88 -22.86 -70.92
C VAL A 348 13.04 -24.37 -71.07
N VAL A 349 11.95 -25.07 -71.30
CA VAL A 349 11.95 -26.50 -71.64
C VAL A 349 11.94 -26.65 -73.15
N LEU A 350 12.99 -27.26 -73.71
CA LEU A 350 13.12 -27.56 -75.13
C LEU A 350 12.09 -28.63 -75.56
N PRO A 351 11.78 -28.73 -76.86
CA PRO A 351 10.86 -29.75 -77.39
C PRO A 351 11.29 -31.20 -77.11
N ASP A 352 12.57 -31.43 -76.83
CA ASP A 352 13.14 -32.73 -76.44
C ASP A 352 12.99 -33.04 -74.94
N GLY A 353 12.37 -32.13 -74.17
CA GLY A 353 12.15 -32.24 -72.73
C GLY A 353 13.34 -31.79 -71.87
N SER A 354 14.45 -31.33 -72.46
CA SER A 354 15.61 -30.81 -71.73
C SER A 354 15.46 -29.33 -71.38
N SER A 355 16.13 -28.83 -70.33
CA SER A 355 16.09 -27.42 -69.94
C SER A 355 17.27 -26.63 -70.50
N ALA A 356 17.05 -25.48 -71.13
CA ALA A 356 18.09 -24.59 -71.65
C ALA A 356 17.87 -23.12 -71.26
N GLU A 357 18.95 -22.33 -71.18
CA GLU A 357 18.87 -20.88 -71.00
C GLU A 357 18.69 -20.17 -72.35
N GLY A 358 17.69 -19.28 -72.45
CA GLY A 358 17.42 -18.48 -73.64
C GLY A 358 17.11 -17.02 -73.32
N GLN A 359 17.23 -16.13 -74.30
CA GLN A 359 16.88 -14.70 -74.16
C GLN A 359 15.55 -14.40 -74.83
N ILE A 360 14.64 -13.70 -74.15
CA ILE A 360 13.32 -13.35 -74.71
C ILE A 360 13.48 -12.31 -75.83
N THR A 361 12.96 -12.57 -77.03
CA THR A 361 13.12 -11.69 -78.21
C THR A 361 11.82 -11.19 -78.85
N GLY A 362 10.66 -11.58 -78.29
CA GLY A 362 9.34 -11.33 -78.89
C GLY A 362 8.57 -10.09 -78.38
N ILE A 363 9.19 -9.23 -77.57
CA ILE A 363 8.52 -8.11 -76.89
C ILE A 363 9.05 -6.78 -77.44
N ALA A 364 8.18 -5.83 -77.76
CA ALA A 364 8.59 -4.52 -78.26
C ALA A 364 9.43 -3.76 -77.22
N GLN A 365 10.37 -2.95 -77.68
CA GLN A 365 11.29 -2.23 -76.80
C GLN A 365 10.50 -1.24 -75.90
N GLY A 366 10.43 -1.53 -74.60
CA GLY A 366 9.68 -0.74 -73.62
C GLY A 366 8.32 -1.34 -73.21
N GLU A 367 7.83 -2.37 -73.91
CA GLU A 367 6.67 -3.15 -73.47
C GLU A 367 7.09 -4.32 -72.56
N GLN A 368 6.17 -4.76 -71.72
CA GLN A 368 6.35 -5.89 -70.82
C GLN A 368 5.20 -6.88 -71.05
N LEU A 369 5.53 -8.17 -71.20
CA LEU A 369 4.50 -9.21 -71.25
C LEU A 369 4.06 -9.48 -69.82
N VAL A 370 2.88 -9.01 -69.43
CA VAL A 370 2.29 -9.24 -68.12
C VAL A 370 1.64 -10.61 -68.10
N VAL A 371 2.12 -11.49 -67.24
CA VAL A 371 1.48 -12.78 -66.98
C VAL A 371 0.85 -12.77 -65.59
N GLY A 372 -0.47 -12.98 -65.56
CA GLY A 372 -1.24 -13.15 -64.34
C GLY A 372 -0.91 -14.46 -63.63
N LEU A 373 -0.39 -14.35 -62.41
CA LEU A 373 -0.33 -15.46 -61.46
C LEU A 373 -1.53 -15.30 -60.52
N THR A 374 -2.48 -16.23 -60.60
CA THR A 374 -3.57 -16.29 -59.61
C THR A 374 -3.10 -17.02 -58.38
N ALA A 375 -3.09 -16.30 -57.27
CA ALA A 375 -3.21 -16.89 -55.96
C ALA A 375 -4.28 -16.09 -55.21
N ASP A 376 -5.31 -16.75 -54.69
CA ASP A 376 -6.32 -16.13 -53.84
C ASP A 376 -5.64 -15.64 -52.56
N GLN A 377 -5.13 -14.39 -52.60
CA GLN A 377 -4.47 -13.68 -51.49
C GLN A 377 -3.49 -14.55 -50.67
N PRO A 378 -2.33 -14.95 -51.23
CA PRO A 378 -1.35 -15.71 -50.47
C PRO A 378 -0.73 -14.79 -49.42
N GLN A 379 -1.15 -14.93 -48.16
CA GLN A 379 -0.37 -14.43 -47.04
C GLN A 379 0.56 -15.55 -46.60
N GLY A 380 1.83 -15.21 -46.42
CA GLY A 380 2.79 -16.05 -45.74
C GLY A 380 2.35 -16.16 -44.31
N VAL A 381 1.78 -17.30 -43.93
CA VAL A 381 1.32 -17.49 -42.57
C VAL A 381 2.14 -18.60 -41.95
N ARG A 382 2.91 -18.24 -40.92
CA ARG A 382 3.59 -19.22 -40.09
C ARG A 382 2.75 -19.47 -38.85
N GLU A 383 2.45 -20.73 -38.61
CA GLU A 383 1.89 -21.19 -37.36
C GLU A 383 3.01 -21.31 -36.32
N ILE A 384 2.92 -20.54 -35.24
CA ILE A 384 3.84 -20.61 -34.11
C ILE A 384 3.07 -20.93 -32.84
N ASP A 385 3.66 -21.77 -31.99
CA ASP A 385 3.18 -21.96 -30.64
C ASP A 385 3.31 -20.65 -29.87
N ILE A 386 2.30 -20.33 -29.05
CA ILE A 386 2.30 -19.07 -28.28
C ILE A 386 3.47 -19.04 -27.28
N TYR A 387 3.67 -20.13 -26.55
CA TYR A 387 4.83 -20.38 -25.67
C TYR A 387 4.95 -21.88 -25.40
N SER A 388 6.12 -22.35 -24.91
CA SER A 388 6.30 -23.74 -24.51
C SER A 388 6.36 -23.94 -22.99
N ALA A 389 6.09 -25.17 -22.53
CA ALA A 389 6.24 -25.53 -21.12
C ALA A 389 7.71 -25.48 -20.66
N LEU A 390 8.67 -25.58 -21.59
CA LEU A 390 10.10 -25.42 -21.31
C LEU A 390 10.43 -23.95 -20.98
N ASP A 391 9.77 -23.01 -21.66
CA ASP A 391 9.98 -21.57 -21.45
C ASP A 391 9.37 -21.12 -20.12
N VAL A 392 8.10 -21.47 -19.89
CA VAL A 392 7.32 -20.96 -18.76
C VAL A 392 7.52 -21.79 -17.48
N GLY A 393 7.94 -23.05 -17.63
CA GLY A 393 8.18 -23.98 -16.54
C GLY A 393 7.01 -24.94 -16.28
N GLU A 394 7.32 -26.22 -16.20
CA GLU A 394 6.34 -27.32 -16.03
C GLU A 394 5.45 -27.15 -14.78
N ALA A 395 6.00 -26.62 -13.69
CA ALA A 395 5.25 -26.38 -12.45
C ALA A 395 4.13 -25.33 -12.61
N VAL A 396 4.35 -24.32 -13.46
CA VAL A 396 3.36 -23.26 -13.74
C VAL A 396 2.19 -23.83 -14.51
N VAL A 397 2.50 -24.63 -15.54
CA VAL A 397 1.50 -25.33 -16.37
C VAL A 397 0.72 -26.34 -15.55
N ARG A 398 1.41 -27.17 -14.75
CA ARG A 398 0.75 -28.18 -13.89
C ARG A 398 -0.25 -27.57 -12.91
N ASN A 399 0.05 -26.37 -12.43
CA ASN A 399 -0.81 -25.64 -11.50
C ASN A 399 -1.81 -24.72 -12.22
N ASN A 400 -1.89 -24.72 -13.56
CA ASN A 400 -2.71 -23.83 -14.36
C ASN A 400 -2.54 -22.33 -14.01
N GLY A 401 -1.32 -21.90 -13.69
CA GLY A 401 -1.06 -20.53 -13.21
C GLY A 401 -1.79 -20.16 -11.92
N HIS A 402 -2.24 -21.15 -11.13
CA HIS A 402 -3.04 -20.90 -9.94
C HIS A 402 -2.20 -20.26 -8.83
N THR A 403 -2.73 -19.16 -8.28
CA THR A 403 -2.16 -18.48 -7.12
C THR A 403 -3.20 -18.31 -6.01
N GLU A 404 -2.72 -18.27 -4.77
CA GLU A 404 -3.58 -18.11 -3.60
C GLU A 404 -4.01 -16.64 -3.39
N PRO A 405 -5.30 -16.37 -3.07
CA PRO A 405 -5.77 -15.02 -2.81
C PRO A 405 -5.00 -14.31 -1.69
N LEU A 406 -4.74 -13.02 -1.91
CA LEU A 406 -3.99 -12.18 -0.98
C LEU A 406 -4.65 -12.12 0.41
N MET A 407 -5.97 -12.02 0.48
CA MET A 407 -6.72 -11.96 1.75
C MET A 407 -6.47 -13.18 2.64
N LYS A 408 -6.39 -14.38 2.06
CA LYS A 408 -6.08 -15.59 2.84
C LYS A 408 -4.66 -15.54 3.41
N GLN A 409 -3.71 -15.00 2.65
CA GLN A 409 -2.32 -14.81 3.11
C GLN A 409 -2.28 -13.79 4.26
N ILE A 410 -3.01 -12.68 4.17
CA ILE A 410 -3.15 -11.70 5.25
C ILE A 410 -3.72 -12.35 6.51
N TYR A 411 -4.77 -13.17 6.39
CA TYR A 411 -5.33 -13.89 7.55
C TYR A 411 -4.35 -14.88 8.16
N ALA A 412 -3.57 -15.60 7.35
CA ALA A 412 -2.53 -16.49 7.85
C ALA A 412 -1.46 -15.70 8.62
N VAL A 413 -1.00 -14.57 8.08
CA VAL A 413 -0.03 -13.69 8.73
C VAL A 413 -0.55 -13.15 10.06
N LEU A 414 -1.78 -12.61 10.08
CA LEU A 414 -2.40 -12.11 11.30
C LEU A 414 -2.58 -13.24 12.33
N GLY A 415 -3.00 -14.42 11.88
CA GLY A 415 -3.14 -15.60 12.74
C GLY A 415 -1.80 -16.04 13.34
N ILE A 416 -0.71 -16.00 12.57
CA ILE A 416 0.65 -16.27 13.04
C ILE A 416 1.07 -15.26 14.11
N LEU A 417 0.89 -13.95 13.85
CA LEU A 417 1.27 -12.90 14.79
C LEU A 417 0.47 -12.96 16.10
N VAL A 418 -0.86 -13.09 16.00
CA VAL A 418 -1.76 -13.20 17.16
C VAL A 418 -1.49 -14.50 17.91
N GLY A 419 -1.29 -15.61 17.20
CA GLY A 419 -0.96 -16.91 17.79
C GLY A 419 0.36 -16.88 18.55
N MET A 420 1.41 -16.25 18.00
CA MET A 420 2.68 -16.07 18.70
C MET A 420 2.54 -15.17 19.94
N ALA A 421 1.79 -14.07 19.84
CA ALA A 421 1.52 -13.21 20.98
C ALA A 421 0.75 -13.97 22.09
N ALA A 422 -0.22 -14.79 21.71
CA ALA A 422 -0.96 -15.65 22.65
C ALA A 422 -0.06 -16.71 23.30
N VAL A 423 0.79 -17.38 22.53
CA VAL A 423 1.79 -18.33 23.03
C VAL A 423 2.75 -17.67 24.02
N TYR A 424 3.18 -16.44 23.71
CA TYR A 424 4.04 -15.65 24.57
C TYR A 424 3.33 -15.26 25.88
N MET A 425 2.10 -14.73 25.80
CA MET A 425 1.29 -14.36 26.98
C MET A 425 0.99 -15.58 27.87
N MET A 426 0.58 -16.71 27.29
CA MET A 426 0.38 -17.96 28.03
C MET A 426 1.66 -18.43 28.71
N THR A 427 2.82 -18.22 28.08
CA THR A 427 4.12 -18.56 28.67
C THR A 427 4.47 -17.62 29.83
N LEU A 428 4.16 -16.33 29.73
CA LEU A 428 4.38 -15.37 30.81
C LEU A 428 3.49 -15.66 32.02
N GLU A 429 2.20 -15.90 31.81
CA GLU A 429 1.27 -16.19 32.91
C GLU A 429 1.59 -17.52 33.58
N ARG A 430 1.93 -18.56 32.79
CA ARG A 430 2.34 -19.85 33.34
C ARG A 430 3.59 -19.75 34.23
N ARG A 431 4.51 -18.81 33.97
CA ARG A 431 5.72 -18.60 34.80
C ARG A 431 5.41 -17.97 36.17
N LYS A 432 4.25 -17.34 36.33
CA LYS A 432 3.82 -16.72 37.60
C LYS A 432 2.95 -17.65 38.45
N LEU A 433 2.41 -18.70 37.85
CA LEU A 433 1.50 -19.66 38.48
C LEU A 433 2.30 -20.77 39.16
N ASP A 434 1.99 -20.99 40.43
CA ASP A 434 2.48 -22.14 41.19
C ASP A 434 1.71 -23.41 40.78
N ASP A 435 2.42 -24.46 40.39
CA ASP A 435 1.83 -25.68 39.83
C ASP A 435 1.03 -26.44 40.89
N ASP A 436 1.48 -26.38 42.14
CA ASP A 436 0.84 -27.06 43.27
C ASP A 436 -0.49 -26.42 43.67
N LEU A 437 -0.60 -25.09 43.52
CA LEU A 437 -1.82 -24.35 43.87
C LEU A 437 -2.89 -24.39 42.77
N PHE A 438 -2.50 -24.45 41.49
CA PHE A 438 -3.43 -24.38 40.36
C PHE A 438 -3.13 -25.40 39.24
N PRO A 439 -3.18 -26.73 39.53
CA PRO A 439 -2.72 -27.78 38.60
C PRO A 439 -3.60 -27.95 37.35
N GLN A 440 -4.88 -27.55 37.40
CA GLN A 440 -5.76 -27.60 36.23
C GLN A 440 -5.43 -26.47 35.24
N LEU A 441 -5.27 -25.25 35.74
CA LEU A 441 -4.95 -24.08 34.92
C LEU A 441 -3.55 -24.22 34.30
N TYR A 442 -2.58 -24.75 35.06
CA TYR A 442 -1.23 -25.01 34.57
C TYR A 442 -1.21 -25.98 33.38
N ARG A 443 -1.95 -27.10 33.47
CA ARG A 443 -2.11 -28.07 32.37
C ARG A 443 -2.88 -27.50 31.17
N TRP A 444 -3.92 -26.70 31.43
CA TRP A 444 -4.67 -26.04 30.36
C TRP A 444 -3.80 -25.06 29.58
N LEU A 445 -3.01 -24.23 30.26
CA LEU A 445 -2.06 -23.30 29.62
C LEU A 445 -1.01 -24.04 28.78
N TYR A 446 -0.53 -25.21 29.25
CA TYR A 446 0.40 -26.03 28.48
C TYR A 446 -0.23 -26.57 27.19
N ARG A 447 -1.42 -27.19 27.28
CA ARG A 447 -2.13 -27.75 26.10
C ARG A 447 -2.57 -26.65 25.14
N GLY A 448 -3.12 -25.55 25.66
CA GLY A 448 -3.54 -24.40 24.87
C GLY A 448 -2.38 -23.80 24.07
N ARG A 449 -1.22 -23.62 24.71
CA ARG A 449 -0.01 -23.14 24.02
C ARG A 449 0.44 -24.10 22.91
N LEU A 450 0.41 -25.41 23.14
CA LEU A 450 0.80 -26.40 22.14
C LEU A 450 -0.16 -26.37 20.93
N MET A 451 -1.47 -26.31 21.18
CA MET A 451 -2.49 -26.24 20.13
C MET A 451 -2.33 -24.97 19.29
N ILE A 452 -2.13 -23.81 19.93
CA ILE A 452 -1.90 -22.55 19.22
C ILE A 452 -0.58 -22.60 18.44
N ALA A 453 0.49 -23.17 19.01
CA ALA A 453 1.76 -23.31 18.31
C ALA A 453 1.64 -24.20 17.05
N VAL A 454 0.86 -25.29 17.11
CA VAL A 454 0.57 -26.13 15.94
C VAL A 454 -0.25 -25.37 14.90
N ALA A 455 -1.26 -24.60 15.33
CA ALA A 455 -2.04 -23.77 14.41
C ALA A 455 -1.16 -22.71 13.71
N VAL A 456 -0.25 -22.06 14.45
CA VAL A 456 0.75 -21.12 13.91
C VAL A 456 1.65 -21.82 12.90
N LEU A 457 2.13 -23.04 13.19
CA LEU A 457 2.94 -23.82 12.26
C LEU A 457 2.19 -24.14 10.96
N ILE A 458 0.92 -24.55 11.05
CA ILE A 458 0.10 -24.84 9.87
C ILE A 458 -0.10 -23.58 9.03
N MET A 459 -0.42 -22.44 9.65
CA MET A 459 -0.55 -21.17 8.96
C MET A 459 0.77 -20.72 8.32
N PHE A 460 1.89 -20.98 8.97
CA PHE A 460 3.22 -20.71 8.42
C PHE A 460 3.50 -21.56 7.17
N LEU A 461 3.24 -22.87 7.23
CA LEU A 461 3.41 -23.75 6.07
C LEU A 461 2.47 -23.36 4.91
N TYR A 462 1.23 -22.97 5.23
CA TYR A 462 0.31 -22.40 4.24
C TYR A 462 0.89 -21.15 3.57
N LEU A 463 1.45 -20.23 4.36
CA LEU A 463 2.04 -18.99 3.83
C LEU A 463 3.22 -19.29 2.90
N VAL A 464 4.09 -20.23 3.28
CA VAL A 464 5.22 -20.67 2.45
C VAL A 464 4.72 -21.30 1.15
N GLY A 465 3.72 -22.18 1.21
CA GLY A 465 3.11 -22.78 0.02
C GLY A 465 2.45 -21.76 -0.90
N ALA A 466 1.72 -20.79 -0.33
CA ALA A 466 1.13 -19.69 -1.08
C ALA A 466 2.20 -18.83 -1.76
N ALA A 467 3.28 -18.49 -1.05
CA ALA A 467 4.41 -17.75 -1.61
C ALA A 467 5.07 -18.51 -2.77
N GLN A 468 5.24 -19.83 -2.64
CA GLN A 468 5.80 -20.68 -3.69
C GLN A 468 4.92 -20.70 -4.96
N LEU A 469 3.59 -20.78 -4.82
CA LEU A 469 2.66 -20.71 -5.96
C LEU A 469 2.75 -19.34 -6.67
N ASN A 470 2.82 -18.26 -5.90
CA ASN A 470 3.00 -16.91 -6.44
C ASN A 470 4.33 -16.77 -7.18
N GLN A 471 5.42 -17.32 -6.63
CA GLN A 471 6.73 -17.32 -7.28
C GLN A 471 6.72 -18.11 -8.60
N GLN A 472 6.05 -19.26 -8.65
CA GLN A 472 5.93 -20.05 -9.88
C GLN A 472 5.17 -19.27 -10.96
N ALA A 473 3.99 -18.73 -10.64
CA ALA A 473 3.20 -17.91 -11.56
C ALA A 473 3.97 -16.67 -12.04
N ALA A 474 4.68 -15.99 -11.14
CA ALA A 474 5.51 -14.84 -11.44
C ALA A 474 6.72 -15.20 -12.34
N ALA A 475 7.34 -16.37 -12.12
CA ALA A 475 8.40 -16.88 -12.99
C ALA A 475 7.89 -17.17 -14.41
N GLY A 476 6.71 -17.78 -14.52
CA GLY A 476 6.05 -18.00 -15.81
C GLY A 476 5.76 -16.71 -16.54
N MET A 477 5.25 -15.67 -15.85
CA MET A 477 5.06 -14.34 -16.46
C MET A 477 6.38 -13.71 -16.90
N GLY A 478 7.44 -13.87 -16.10
CA GLY A 478 8.76 -13.34 -16.42
C GLY A 478 9.48 -14.05 -17.56
N ALA A 479 9.04 -15.24 -17.94
CA ALA A 479 9.60 -16.00 -19.05
C ALA A 479 9.02 -15.59 -20.41
N LEU A 480 7.81 -15.04 -20.44
CA LEU A 480 7.17 -14.58 -21.66
C LEU A 480 7.78 -13.26 -22.14
N THR A 481 8.13 -13.18 -23.43
CA THR A 481 8.42 -11.90 -24.06
C THR A 481 7.15 -11.03 -24.16
N GLU A 482 7.30 -9.72 -24.35
CA GLU A 482 6.14 -8.82 -24.45
C GLU A 482 5.20 -9.22 -25.60
N ASP A 483 5.75 -9.71 -26.72
CA ASP A 483 4.97 -10.18 -27.87
C ASP A 483 4.28 -11.52 -27.58
N GLN A 484 4.97 -12.47 -26.94
CA GLN A 484 4.35 -13.72 -26.50
C GLN A 484 3.21 -13.48 -25.50
N PHE A 485 3.39 -12.55 -24.57
CA PHE A 485 2.35 -12.14 -23.64
C PHE A 485 1.13 -11.56 -24.38
N LYS A 486 1.34 -10.67 -25.35
CA LYS A 486 0.26 -10.09 -26.17
C LYS A 486 -0.50 -11.17 -26.94
N MET A 487 0.21 -12.09 -27.59
CA MET A 487 -0.39 -13.21 -28.32
C MET A 487 -1.18 -14.12 -27.39
N ALA A 488 -0.61 -14.50 -26.24
CA ALA A 488 -1.27 -15.35 -25.26
C ALA A 488 -2.54 -14.70 -24.69
N TYR A 489 -2.48 -13.40 -24.39
CA TYR A 489 -3.62 -12.65 -23.88
C TYR A 489 -4.73 -12.51 -24.94
N GLU A 490 -4.37 -12.15 -26.17
CA GLU A 490 -5.31 -12.01 -27.28
C GLU A 490 -5.97 -13.35 -27.62
N PHE A 491 -5.22 -14.45 -27.59
CA PHE A 491 -5.76 -15.79 -27.79
C PHE A 491 -6.71 -16.22 -26.66
N ALA A 492 -6.38 -15.90 -25.40
CA ALA A 492 -7.19 -16.28 -24.25
C ALA A 492 -8.49 -15.46 -24.12
N THR A 493 -8.43 -14.16 -24.44
CA THR A 493 -9.53 -13.21 -24.18
C THR A 493 -10.27 -12.75 -25.43
N GLY A 494 -9.66 -12.91 -26.61
CA GLY A 494 -10.16 -12.37 -27.89
C GLY A 494 -9.93 -10.87 -28.07
N VAL A 495 -9.22 -10.19 -27.16
CA VAL A 495 -8.97 -8.74 -27.20
C VAL A 495 -7.49 -8.47 -26.94
N LYS A 496 -6.93 -7.45 -27.59
CA LYS A 496 -5.55 -7.01 -27.32
C LYS A 496 -5.42 -6.44 -25.91
N PRO A 497 -4.33 -6.72 -25.18
CA PRO A 497 -4.15 -6.19 -23.84
C PRO A 497 -4.00 -4.66 -23.88
N PRO A 498 -4.47 -3.95 -22.84
CA PRO A 498 -4.24 -2.51 -22.71
C PRO A 498 -2.74 -2.17 -22.72
N ALA A 499 -2.33 -1.03 -23.27
CA ALA A 499 -0.92 -0.63 -23.37
C ALA A 499 -0.18 -0.51 -22.01
N ILE A 500 -0.94 -0.31 -20.92
CA ILE A 500 -0.43 -0.26 -19.54
C ILE A 500 -0.17 -1.65 -18.94
N MET A 501 -0.69 -2.72 -19.57
CA MET A 501 -0.62 -4.09 -19.06
C MET A 501 0.61 -4.79 -19.66
N ARG A 502 1.59 -5.09 -18.81
CA ARG A 502 2.84 -5.77 -19.18
C ARG A 502 3.08 -6.96 -18.27
N ALA A 503 3.70 -8.00 -18.82
CA ALA A 503 4.05 -9.20 -18.05
C ALA A 503 4.93 -8.88 -16.82
N GLU A 504 5.86 -7.93 -16.94
CA GLU A 504 6.72 -7.48 -15.84
C GLU A 504 5.93 -6.85 -14.68
N VAL A 505 4.92 -6.04 -14.98
CA VAL A 505 4.08 -5.37 -13.98
C VAL A 505 3.25 -6.41 -13.21
N LEU A 506 2.60 -7.32 -13.93
CA LEU A 506 1.80 -8.39 -13.34
C LEU A 506 2.65 -9.35 -12.49
N LYS A 507 3.85 -9.69 -12.96
CA LYS A 507 4.85 -10.45 -12.20
C LYS A 507 5.17 -9.77 -10.87
N ALA A 508 5.42 -8.46 -10.92
CA ALA A 508 5.75 -7.68 -9.74
C ALA A 508 4.57 -7.67 -8.74
N GLU A 509 3.35 -7.47 -9.23
CA GLU A 509 2.12 -7.51 -8.42
C GLU A 509 1.92 -8.86 -7.71
N LEU A 510 2.22 -9.98 -8.37
CA LEU A 510 2.13 -11.31 -7.76
C LEU A 510 3.16 -11.56 -6.65
N LEU A 511 4.34 -10.92 -6.72
CA LEU A 511 5.48 -11.28 -5.89
C LEU A 511 5.68 -10.37 -4.66
N TYR A 512 5.38 -9.07 -4.79
CA TYR A 512 5.70 -8.08 -3.75
C TYR A 512 5.06 -8.40 -2.40
N TRP A 513 3.76 -8.73 -2.38
CA TRP A 513 3.03 -8.90 -1.11
C TRP A 513 3.33 -10.20 -0.38
N PRO A 514 3.32 -11.37 -1.04
CA PRO A 514 3.75 -12.61 -0.41
C PRO A 514 5.14 -12.46 0.20
N GLN A 515 6.01 -11.67 -0.43
CA GLN A 515 7.34 -11.38 0.08
C GLN A 515 7.33 -10.47 1.32
N VAL A 516 6.59 -9.36 1.32
CA VAL A 516 6.44 -8.50 2.51
C VAL A 516 5.94 -9.31 3.70
N PHE A 517 4.94 -10.17 3.47
CA PHE A 517 4.42 -11.08 4.49
C PHE A 517 5.44 -12.10 4.98
N SER A 518 6.20 -12.69 4.06
CA SER A 518 7.27 -13.65 4.39
C SER A 518 8.38 -12.98 5.20
N VAL A 519 8.81 -11.77 4.82
CA VAL A 519 9.81 -11.00 5.55
C VAL A 519 9.32 -10.66 6.96
N MET A 520 8.08 -10.19 7.08
CA MET A 520 7.51 -9.86 8.39
C MET A 520 7.39 -11.08 9.29
N VAL A 521 6.85 -12.19 8.78
CA VAL A 521 6.74 -13.44 9.53
C VAL A 521 8.12 -14.00 9.88
N GLY A 522 9.07 -13.94 8.95
CA GLY A 522 10.45 -14.38 9.15
C GLY A 522 11.18 -13.60 10.24
N ALA A 523 11.07 -12.26 10.21
CA ALA A 523 11.64 -11.40 11.25
C ALA A 523 11.05 -11.72 12.63
N VAL A 524 9.73 -11.92 12.72
CA VAL A 524 9.08 -12.27 13.99
C VAL A 524 9.46 -13.68 14.44
N LEU A 525 9.61 -14.65 13.53
CA LEU A 525 10.09 -15.99 13.84
C LEU A 525 11.51 -15.98 14.40
N ILE A 526 12.43 -15.19 13.85
CA ILE A 526 13.79 -15.03 14.39
C ILE A 526 13.73 -14.41 15.79
N GLY A 527 12.94 -13.35 15.99
CA GLY A 527 12.74 -12.76 17.31
C GLY A 527 12.17 -13.75 18.33
N ALA A 528 11.20 -14.57 17.92
CA ALA A 528 10.61 -15.60 18.75
C ALA A 528 11.60 -16.76 19.01
N ALA A 529 12.45 -17.11 18.04
CA ALA A 529 13.49 -18.12 18.21
C ALA A 529 14.49 -17.71 19.29
N TYR A 530 14.86 -16.43 19.36
CA TYR A 530 15.69 -15.89 20.44
C TYR A 530 15.04 -16.08 21.82
N LEU A 531 13.73 -15.80 21.94
CA LEU A 531 12.99 -16.00 23.19
C LEU A 531 12.91 -17.48 23.59
N VAL A 532 12.74 -18.38 22.61
CA VAL A 532 12.76 -19.84 22.83
C VAL A 532 14.15 -20.30 23.24
N TRP A 533 15.20 -19.82 22.59
CA TRP A 533 16.59 -20.12 22.92
C TRP A 533 16.93 -19.74 24.36
N GLN A 534 16.58 -18.53 24.80
CA GLN A 534 16.76 -18.12 26.19
C GLN A 534 16.03 -19.02 27.20
N SER A 535 14.91 -19.62 26.79
CA SER A 535 14.16 -20.55 27.65
C SER A 535 14.82 -21.92 27.78
N ALA A 536 15.65 -22.33 26.82
CA ALA A 536 16.34 -23.62 26.84
C ALA A 536 17.35 -23.68 27.99
N GLN A 537 18.08 -22.59 28.25
CA GLN A 537 19.07 -22.50 29.33
C GLN A 537 18.49 -22.70 30.74
N LYS A 538 17.17 -22.61 30.89
CA LYS A 538 16.46 -22.75 32.18
C LYS A 538 15.88 -24.15 32.39
N ARG A 539 16.11 -25.10 31.48
CA ARG A 539 15.54 -26.46 31.58
C ARG A 539 16.52 -27.43 32.23
N GLU A 540 16.04 -28.12 33.26
CA GLU A 540 16.82 -29.12 34.00
C GLU A 540 16.82 -30.50 33.32
N THR A 541 15.79 -30.82 32.53
CA THR A 541 15.69 -32.12 31.84
C THR A 541 16.45 -32.14 30.51
N PRO A 542 17.33 -33.11 30.24
CA PRO A 542 18.08 -33.21 28.98
C PRO A 542 17.21 -33.28 27.73
N ALA A 543 16.12 -34.08 27.78
CA ALA A 543 15.18 -34.21 26.66
C ALA A 543 14.43 -32.89 26.38
N GLY A 544 13.99 -32.21 27.45
CA GLY A 544 13.33 -30.91 27.32
C GLY A 544 14.24 -29.82 26.78
N PHE A 545 15.53 -29.83 27.18
CA PHE A 545 16.56 -28.95 26.65
C PHE A 545 16.80 -29.17 25.15
N GLY A 546 17.02 -30.42 24.73
CA GLY A 546 17.23 -30.79 23.33
C GLY A 546 16.06 -30.39 22.43
N LEU A 547 14.81 -30.66 22.86
CA LEU A 547 13.62 -30.32 22.08
C LEU A 547 13.41 -28.81 21.96
N THR A 548 13.77 -28.02 22.97
CA THR A 548 13.73 -26.54 22.86
C THR A 548 14.79 -25.98 21.94
N ILE A 549 15.99 -26.55 21.93
CA ILE A 549 17.04 -26.15 20.99
C ILE A 549 16.60 -26.47 19.57
N LEU A 550 16.10 -27.68 19.33
CA LEU A 550 15.58 -28.08 18.01
C LEU A 550 14.49 -27.11 17.55
N LEU A 551 13.55 -26.75 18.42
CA LEU A 551 12.50 -25.78 18.10
C LEU A 551 13.09 -24.40 17.75
N ALA A 552 14.04 -23.89 18.53
CA ALA A 552 14.69 -22.60 18.24
C ALA A 552 15.45 -22.64 16.90
N VAL A 553 16.14 -23.74 16.59
CA VAL A 553 16.81 -23.95 15.30
C VAL A 553 15.81 -24.00 14.15
N LEU A 554 14.73 -24.76 14.28
CA LEU A 554 13.67 -24.82 13.26
C LEU A 554 13.03 -23.45 13.02
N MET A 555 12.81 -22.65 14.06
CA MET A 555 12.30 -21.28 13.93
C MET A 555 13.32 -20.34 13.29
N MET A 556 14.61 -20.46 13.62
CA MET A 556 15.69 -19.69 12.98
C MET A 556 15.81 -20.06 11.50
N VAL A 557 15.81 -21.34 11.15
CA VAL A 557 15.87 -21.82 9.76
C VAL A 557 14.62 -21.41 8.99
N GLY A 558 13.43 -21.58 9.57
CA GLY A 558 12.18 -21.13 8.97
C GLY A 558 12.17 -19.62 8.73
N GLY A 559 12.59 -18.83 9.72
CA GLY A 559 12.71 -17.39 9.60
C GLY A 559 13.75 -16.97 8.55
N TRP A 560 14.92 -17.61 8.54
CA TRP A 560 15.97 -17.41 7.54
C TRP A 560 15.48 -17.74 6.13
N LEU A 561 14.80 -18.88 5.91
CA LEU A 561 14.27 -19.25 4.60
C LEU A 561 13.29 -18.20 4.08
N THR A 562 12.39 -17.70 4.94
CA THR A 562 11.46 -16.63 4.55
C THR A 562 12.11 -15.27 4.32
N LEU A 563 13.26 -14.99 4.95
CA LEU A 563 14.03 -13.76 4.76
C LEU A 563 15.01 -13.85 3.57
N GLY A 564 15.55 -15.03 3.30
CA GLY A 564 16.54 -15.30 2.25
C GLY A 564 15.99 -15.16 0.82
N GLU A 565 14.68 -15.00 0.66
CA GLU A 565 14.00 -14.69 -0.61
C GLU A 565 14.16 -13.20 -1.02
N LEU A 566 14.68 -12.34 -0.14
CA LEU A 566 14.91 -10.90 -0.41
C LEU A 566 15.80 -10.61 -1.65
N PRO A 567 16.98 -11.24 -1.81
CA PRO A 567 17.89 -10.88 -2.91
C PRO A 567 17.45 -11.39 -4.29
N ARG A 568 16.66 -12.48 -4.36
CA ARG A 568 16.35 -13.15 -5.64
C ARG A 568 15.25 -12.48 -6.47
N THR A 569 14.56 -11.50 -5.90
CA THR A 569 13.36 -10.85 -6.46
C THR A 569 13.58 -9.38 -6.75
N LEU A 570 14.54 -8.75 -6.06
CA LEU A 570 15.00 -7.39 -6.34
C LEU A 570 15.71 -7.29 -7.70
N SER A 571 16.38 -8.35 -8.14
CA SER A 571 16.93 -8.49 -9.49
C SER A 571 15.86 -8.79 -10.56
N LEU A 572 14.58 -8.94 -10.17
CA LEU A 572 13.48 -9.30 -11.06
C LEU A 572 12.50 -8.16 -11.34
N GLY A 573 12.65 -6.99 -10.68
CA GLY A 573 11.79 -5.81 -10.77
C GLY A 573 12.10 -4.83 -11.90
N GLY A 574 12.82 -5.27 -12.93
CA GLY A 574 13.28 -4.42 -14.04
C GLY A 574 14.37 -3.42 -13.64
N ARG A 575 15.00 -2.79 -14.64
CA ARG A 575 16.14 -1.87 -14.47
C ARG A 575 15.83 -0.67 -13.57
N GLU A 576 14.59 -0.16 -13.60
CA GLU A 576 14.20 1.05 -12.86
C GLU A 576 14.15 0.83 -11.33
N THR A 577 13.72 -0.35 -10.87
CA THR A 577 13.69 -0.69 -9.45
C THR A 577 15.11 -0.92 -8.91
N GLU A 578 15.97 -1.53 -9.73
CA GLU A 578 17.38 -1.73 -9.42
C GLU A 578 18.12 -0.38 -9.29
N GLU A 579 17.87 0.56 -10.21
CA GLU A 579 18.41 1.93 -10.15
C GLU A 579 17.89 2.73 -8.96
N ALA A 580 16.59 2.63 -8.64
CA ALA A 580 16.00 3.30 -7.48
C ALA A 580 16.61 2.79 -6.16
N ILE A 581 16.81 1.48 -6.02
CA ILE A 581 17.39 0.89 -4.81
C ILE A 581 18.88 1.14 -4.73
N ASP A 582 19.59 1.11 -5.85
CA ASP A 582 21.00 1.45 -5.87
C ASP A 582 21.21 2.93 -5.51
N SER A 583 20.32 3.82 -5.96
CA SER A 583 20.32 5.23 -5.52
C SER A 583 20.01 5.39 -4.03
N LEU A 584 19.06 4.60 -3.49
CA LEU A 584 18.70 4.63 -2.07
C LEU A 584 19.84 4.09 -1.21
N ASN A 585 20.47 3.00 -1.63
CA ASN A 585 21.62 2.39 -0.96
C ASN A 585 22.83 3.33 -0.98
N ARG A 586 23.14 3.95 -2.13
CA ARG A 586 24.16 5.01 -2.22
C ARG A 586 23.84 6.16 -1.26
N THR A 587 22.59 6.60 -1.18
CA THR A 587 22.18 7.69 -0.27
C THR A 587 22.24 7.29 1.21
N ALA A 588 21.84 6.07 1.53
CA ALA A 588 21.90 5.54 2.88
C ALA A 588 23.35 5.34 3.31
N MET A 589 24.20 4.80 2.44
CA MET A 589 25.62 4.62 2.70
C MET A 589 26.36 5.96 2.80
N TYR A 590 25.97 6.95 1.98
CA TYR A 590 26.42 8.33 2.12
C TYR A 590 25.98 8.92 3.45
N SER A 591 24.73 8.75 3.88
CA SER A 591 24.24 9.29 5.17
C SER A 591 24.89 8.60 6.38
N VAL A 592 25.01 7.26 6.35
CA VAL A 592 25.65 6.47 7.40
C VAL A 592 27.15 6.78 7.51
N GLY A 593 27.81 7.12 6.40
CA GLY A 593 29.21 7.56 6.41
C GLY A 593 29.38 9.02 6.82
N THR A 594 28.67 9.93 6.16
CA THR A 594 28.90 11.39 6.29
C THR A 594 28.31 11.99 7.56
N VAL A 595 27.12 11.57 8.00
CA VAL A 595 26.46 12.19 9.17
C VAL A 595 27.24 11.95 10.46
N PRO A 596 27.73 10.73 10.78
CA PRO A 596 28.56 10.53 11.97
C PRO A 596 29.88 11.28 11.92
N ILE A 597 30.51 11.39 10.74
CA ILE A 597 31.76 12.15 10.56
C ILE A 597 31.51 13.66 10.73
N GLN A 598 30.42 14.19 10.16
CA GLN A 598 30.02 15.59 10.34
C GLN A 598 29.70 15.92 11.80
N LEU A 599 29.00 15.02 12.50
CA LEU A 599 28.75 15.15 13.93
C LEU A 599 30.03 15.05 14.76
N MET A 600 30.94 14.14 14.43
CA MET A 600 32.22 13.99 15.10
C MET A 600 33.09 15.25 14.92
N LEU A 601 33.19 15.79 13.70
CA LEU A 601 33.91 17.03 13.41
C LEU A 601 33.23 18.26 14.03
N GLY A 602 31.90 18.35 13.97
CA GLY A 602 31.14 19.43 14.58
C GLY A 602 31.28 19.44 16.11
N LEU A 603 31.25 18.26 16.74
CA LEU A 603 31.46 18.11 18.18
C LEU A 603 32.92 18.41 18.55
N PHE A 604 33.89 18.00 17.73
CA PHE A 604 35.31 18.28 17.91
C PHE A 604 35.61 19.79 17.82
N LEU A 605 35.06 20.48 16.82
CA LEU A 605 35.18 21.93 16.68
C LEU A 605 34.47 22.68 17.81
N ALA A 606 33.28 22.24 18.20
CA ALA A 606 32.56 22.80 19.35
C ALA A 606 33.37 22.63 20.65
N TYR A 607 34.01 21.47 20.83
CA TYR A 607 34.90 21.22 21.96
C TYR A 607 36.12 22.15 21.96
N LEU A 608 36.78 22.34 20.81
CA LEU A 608 37.93 23.26 20.71
C LEU A 608 37.55 24.73 20.93
N LEU A 609 36.36 25.14 20.47
CA LEU A 609 35.87 26.51 20.63
C LEU A 609 35.43 26.81 22.07
N PHE A 610 34.92 25.79 22.79
CA PHE A 610 34.38 25.94 24.14
C PHE A 610 35.35 25.51 25.25
N SER A 611 36.40 24.74 24.94
CA SER A 611 37.50 24.57 25.88
C SER A 611 38.25 25.90 25.97
N GLU A 612 38.23 26.53 27.14
CA GLU A 612 39.18 27.61 27.47
C GLU A 612 40.59 27.02 27.35
N ILE A 613 41.19 27.14 26.17
CA ILE A 613 42.62 26.88 26.00
C ILE A 613 43.31 28.01 26.75
N SER A 614 43.59 27.79 28.04
CA SER A 614 44.57 28.60 28.76
C SER A 614 45.92 28.34 28.12
N TRP A 615 46.27 29.15 27.12
CA TRP A 615 47.66 29.29 26.72
C TRP A 615 48.39 29.82 27.96
N GLY A 616 49.29 28.98 28.49
CA GLY A 616 50.15 29.34 29.62
C GLY A 616 51.02 30.56 29.33
#